data_AF-A0A3P5XGE8-F1
#
_entry.id   AF-A0A3P5XGE8-F1
#
_cell.length_a   1.000
_cell.length_b   1.000
_cell.length_c   1.000
_cell.angle_alpha   90.00
_cell.angle_beta   90.00
_cell.angle_gamma   90.00
#
_symmetry.space_group_name_H-M   'P 1'
#
loop_
_entity.id
_entity.type
_entity.pdbx_description
1 polymer ?
#
loop_
_entity_poly.entity_id
_entity_poly.type
_entity_poly.pdbx_seq_one_letter_code
_entity_poly.pdbx_strand_id
1 'polypeptide(L)'
;MKRIAAAGLLALSSVLSCTLPALAGGSLWKCDLAPVNDKTAFFSGSLLILWDGARGEAWVSDPQITDISGDFVPVRLAVKDGVIGMRWKVRLAEHQGARTARFAYKAGFDATGKTITVTGWVDGWDYPPARTVSGPCAQL
;
A
#
# COMPACT_ATOMS: atom_id res chain seq x y z
N MET A 1 9.17 55.11 -53.80
CA MET A 1 8.03 55.19 -52.86
C MET A 1 7.41 53.81 -52.73
N LYS A 2 7.04 53.43 -51.51
CA LYS A 2 6.89 52.07 -50.97
C LYS A 2 5.90 51.16 -51.72
N ARG A 3 6.32 49.92 -52.00
CA ARG A 3 5.44 48.74 -52.16
C ARG A 3 5.22 48.13 -50.77
N ILE A 4 3.98 47.86 -50.39
CA ILE A 4 3.64 47.05 -49.22
C ILE A 4 2.79 45.90 -49.73
N ALA A 5 3.29 44.68 -49.54
CA ALA A 5 2.60 43.43 -49.75
C ALA A 5 2.68 42.59 -48.46
N ALA A 6 1.63 41.80 -48.25
CA ALA A 6 1.49 40.63 -47.38
C ALA A 6 1.51 40.82 -45.85
N ALA A 7 0.43 40.39 -45.19
CA ALA A 7 0.42 39.31 -44.19
C ALA A 7 -0.80 39.43 -43.25
N GLY A 8 -1.53 38.32 -43.07
CA GLY A 8 -2.68 38.20 -42.15
C GLY A 8 -3.34 36.85 -42.40
N LEU A 9 -2.65 35.74 -42.14
CA LEU A 9 -2.52 35.00 -40.87
C LEU A 9 -3.75 34.12 -40.60
N LEU A 10 -3.44 32.82 -40.53
CA LEU A 10 -4.32 31.67 -40.34
C LEU A 10 -5.18 31.77 -39.07
N ALA A 11 -6.44 31.35 -39.18
CA ALA A 11 -7.19 30.82 -38.05
C ALA A 11 -7.23 29.28 -38.18
N LEU A 12 -6.19 28.63 -37.65
CA LEU A 12 -6.27 27.25 -37.17
C LEU A 12 -7.03 27.30 -35.84
N SER A 13 -8.14 26.60 -35.73
CA SER A 13 -8.74 26.22 -34.45
C SER A 13 -9.01 24.73 -34.53
N SER A 14 -7.95 23.94 -34.32
CA SER A 14 -7.67 23.33 -33.02
C SER A 14 -8.74 22.32 -32.66
N VAL A 15 -8.51 21.10 -33.17
CA VAL A 15 -9.05 19.85 -32.66
C VAL A 15 -9.03 19.87 -31.14
N LEU A 16 -10.21 19.84 -30.54
CA LEU A 16 -10.37 19.74 -29.10
C LEU A 16 -9.93 18.33 -28.69
N SER A 17 -8.70 18.24 -28.21
CA SER A 17 -8.16 17.09 -27.50
C SER A 17 -9.04 16.81 -26.28
N CYS A 18 -9.86 15.76 -26.35
CA CYS A 18 -10.40 15.12 -25.16
C CYS A 18 -9.57 13.86 -24.89
N THR A 19 -8.29 14.05 -24.56
CA THR A 19 -7.52 13.01 -23.88
C THR A 19 -8.15 12.83 -22.51
N LEU A 20 -8.90 11.75 -22.35
CA LEU A 20 -9.29 11.24 -21.04
C LEU A 20 -8.05 11.23 -20.14
N PRO A 21 -8.08 11.82 -18.93
CA PRO A 21 -6.98 11.63 -18.00
C PRO A 21 -6.85 10.13 -17.77
N ALA A 22 -5.66 9.57 -18.01
CA ALA A 22 -5.33 8.25 -17.50
C ALA A 22 -5.64 8.28 -16.01
N LEU A 23 -6.66 7.54 -15.58
CA LEU A 23 -6.88 7.25 -14.17
C LEU A 23 -5.55 6.67 -13.69
N ALA A 24 -4.84 7.42 -12.85
CA ALA A 24 -3.62 6.97 -12.20
C ALA A 24 -3.99 5.73 -11.37
N GLY A 25 -3.88 4.56 -11.99
CA GLY A 25 -4.36 3.31 -11.45
C GLY A 25 -3.49 2.91 -10.28
N GLY A 26 -4.10 2.78 -9.10
CA GLY A 26 -3.43 2.13 -7.99
C GLY A 26 -2.94 0.74 -8.41
N SER A 27 -1.72 0.40 -8.02
CA SER A 27 -1.16 -0.94 -8.24
C SER A 27 -1.57 -1.85 -7.08
N LEU A 28 -2.13 -3.02 -7.39
CA LEU A 28 -2.41 -4.05 -6.40
C LEU A 28 -1.25 -5.03 -6.36
N TRP A 29 -0.79 -5.36 -5.17
CA TRP A 29 0.29 -6.32 -4.93
C TRP A 29 -0.20 -7.43 -4.04
N LYS A 30 0.22 -8.66 -4.34
CA LYS A 30 0.07 -9.83 -3.47
C LYS A 30 1.43 -10.25 -2.98
N CYS A 31 1.57 -10.38 -1.65
CA CYS A 31 2.79 -10.85 -1.00
C CYS A 31 2.51 -12.14 -0.22
N ASP A 32 3.29 -13.18 -0.44
CA ASP A 32 3.12 -14.47 0.24
C ASP A 32 4.18 -14.61 1.33
N LEU A 33 3.82 -14.28 2.57
CA LEU A 33 4.72 -14.26 3.73
C LEU A 33 4.94 -15.68 4.29
N ALA A 34 6.16 -15.95 4.73
CA ALA A 34 6.47 -17.16 5.47
C ALA A 34 5.58 -17.31 6.72
N PRO A 35 5.18 -18.55 7.09
CA PRO A 35 4.32 -18.79 8.24
C PRO A 35 4.98 -18.33 9.55
N VAL A 36 4.23 -17.63 10.40
CA VAL A 36 4.59 -17.42 11.80
C VAL A 36 4.13 -18.65 12.57
N ASN A 37 4.96 -19.16 13.47
CA ASN A 37 4.57 -20.30 14.30
C ASN A 37 3.33 -19.97 15.15
N ASP A 38 2.61 -21.01 15.53
CA ASP A 38 1.31 -21.09 16.22
C ASP A 38 1.25 -20.39 17.60
N LYS A 39 2.26 -19.60 17.95
CA LYS A 39 2.38 -18.83 19.20
C LYS A 39 2.44 -17.32 18.98
N THR A 40 2.05 -16.82 17.81
CA THR A 40 2.23 -15.42 17.46
C THR A 40 0.93 -14.79 17.02
N ALA A 41 0.69 -13.60 17.57
CA ALA A 41 -0.59 -12.92 17.48
C ALA A 41 -0.68 -11.97 16.27
N PHE A 42 0.33 -11.94 15.40
CA PHE A 42 0.25 -11.30 14.09
C PHE A 42 0.50 -12.36 13.01
N PHE A 43 -0.22 -12.21 11.90
CA PHE A 43 -0.46 -13.30 10.96
C PHE A 43 0.57 -13.33 9.84
N SER A 44 0.67 -14.51 9.25
CA SER A 44 1.48 -14.86 8.08
C SER A 44 0.59 -15.52 7.04
N GLY A 45 0.87 -15.26 5.78
CA GLY A 45 0.12 -15.80 4.67
C GLY A 45 0.14 -14.81 3.52
N SER A 46 -0.96 -14.73 2.77
CA SER A 46 -1.08 -13.76 1.70
C SER A 46 -1.48 -12.39 2.24
N LEU A 47 -0.69 -11.36 1.94
CA LEU A 47 -0.98 -9.96 2.21
C LEU A 47 -1.30 -9.25 0.88
N LEU A 48 -2.38 -8.49 0.84
CA LEU A 48 -2.73 -7.64 -0.29
C LEU A 48 -2.37 -6.19 0.02
N ILE A 49 -1.66 -5.52 -0.88
CA ILE A 49 -1.28 -4.11 -0.74
C ILE A 49 -1.81 -3.36 -1.95
N LEU A 50 -2.73 -2.43 -1.72
CA LEU A 50 -3.15 -1.46 -2.71
C LEU A 50 -2.29 -0.21 -2.55
N TRP A 51 -1.57 0.18 -3.60
CA TRP A 51 -0.70 1.34 -3.59
C TRP A 51 -1.17 2.36 -4.64
N ASP A 52 -1.51 3.56 -4.19
CA ASP A 52 -1.74 4.71 -5.06
C ASP A 52 -0.51 5.62 -5.04
N GLY A 53 0.35 5.44 -6.04
CA GLY A 53 1.58 6.20 -6.17
C GLY A 53 1.37 7.67 -6.53
N ALA A 54 0.23 8.03 -7.13
CA ALA A 54 -0.08 9.42 -7.45
C ALA A 54 -0.47 10.20 -6.21
N ARG A 55 -1.14 9.53 -5.26
CA ARG A 55 -1.59 10.13 -4.00
C ARG A 55 -0.62 9.91 -2.85
N GLY A 56 0.35 9.01 -3.00
CA GLY A 56 1.22 8.60 -1.90
C GLY A 56 0.42 7.93 -0.78
N GLU A 57 -0.63 7.20 -1.15
CA GLU A 57 -1.53 6.51 -0.24
C GLU A 57 -1.37 4.99 -0.45
N ALA A 58 -1.49 4.22 0.63
CA ALA A 58 -1.54 2.77 0.52
C ALA A 58 -2.52 2.19 1.53
N TRP A 59 -3.03 1.02 1.20
CA TRP A 59 -3.87 0.23 2.07
C TRP A 59 -3.40 -1.22 2.05
N VAL A 60 -3.65 -1.91 3.15
CA VAL A 60 -3.29 -3.30 3.31
C VAL A 60 -4.51 -4.10 3.72
N SER A 61 -4.68 -5.27 3.12
CA SER A 61 -5.68 -6.24 3.50
C SER A 61 -4.99 -7.57 3.78
N ASP A 62 -5.35 -8.20 4.88
CA ASP A 62 -4.94 -9.56 5.19
C ASP A 62 -6.19 -10.46 5.13
N PRO A 63 -6.44 -11.12 4.00
CA PRO A 63 -7.64 -11.94 3.79
C PRO A 63 -7.75 -13.15 4.72
N GLN A 64 -6.69 -13.52 5.43
CA GLN A 64 -6.73 -14.66 6.36
C GLN A 64 -7.22 -14.28 7.76
N ILE A 65 -7.37 -12.98 8.03
CA ILE A 65 -7.88 -12.50 9.31
C ILE A 65 -9.39 -12.34 9.21
N THR A 66 -10.12 -13.35 9.71
CA THR A 66 -11.60 -13.37 9.73
C THR A 66 -12.22 -12.28 10.60
N ASP A 67 -11.45 -11.65 11.50
CA ASP A 67 -11.92 -10.65 12.48
C ASP A 67 -11.49 -9.20 12.15
N ILE A 68 -10.70 -9.00 11.10
CA ILE A 68 -10.68 -7.70 10.42
C ILE A 68 -11.96 -7.73 9.60
N SER A 69 -12.89 -6.79 9.83
CA SER A 69 -13.96 -6.53 8.86
C SER A 69 -13.27 -6.45 7.51
N GLY A 70 -13.45 -7.43 6.61
CA GLY A 70 -12.53 -7.86 5.55
C GLY A 70 -12.14 -6.81 4.50
N ASP A 71 -11.67 -5.67 4.98
CA ASP A 71 -11.54 -4.39 4.34
C ASP A 71 -10.08 -3.96 4.39
N PHE A 72 -9.71 -3.13 3.42
CA PHE A 72 -8.41 -2.52 3.33
C PHE A 72 -8.20 -1.49 4.44
N VAL A 73 -7.13 -1.66 5.22
CA VAL A 73 -6.74 -0.77 6.31
C VAL A 73 -5.72 0.25 5.79
N PRO A 74 -5.90 1.56 6.07
CA PRO A 74 -4.96 2.57 5.61
C PRO A 74 -3.57 2.41 6.23
N VAL A 75 -2.55 2.62 5.41
CA VAL A 75 -1.13 2.50 5.75
C VAL A 75 -0.50 3.88 5.82
N ARG A 76 0.30 4.12 6.86
CA ARG A 76 1.25 5.24 6.88
C ARG A 76 2.52 4.85 6.16
N LEU A 77 2.87 5.63 5.15
CA LEU A 77 4.03 5.41 4.31
C LEU A 77 5.21 6.29 4.72
N ALA A 78 6.41 5.74 4.57
CA ALA A 78 7.66 6.46 4.68
C ALA A 78 8.61 5.95 3.59
N VAL A 79 8.97 6.78 2.62
CA VAL A 79 9.93 6.42 1.57
C VAL A 79 11.27 7.07 1.93
N LYS A 80 12.32 6.26 2.08
CA LYS A 80 13.68 6.75 2.35
C LYS A 80 14.68 5.93 1.55
N ASP A 81 15.54 6.60 0.78
CA ASP A 81 16.61 5.97 -0.01
C ASP A 81 16.08 4.83 -0.93
N GLY A 82 14.89 5.01 -1.50
CA GLY A 82 14.22 4.00 -2.34
C GLY A 82 13.57 2.85 -1.57
N VAL A 83 13.74 2.79 -0.25
CA VAL A 83 13.06 1.80 0.62
C VAL A 83 11.70 2.36 1.04
N ILE A 84 10.66 1.58 0.77
CA ILE A 84 9.29 1.89 1.17
C ILE A 84 9.03 1.24 2.53
N GLY A 85 8.88 2.06 3.56
CA GLY A 85 8.41 1.68 4.88
C GLY A 85 6.91 1.86 5.02
N MET A 86 6.22 0.87 5.57
CA MET A 86 4.78 0.84 5.78
C MET A 86 4.48 0.64 7.25
N ARG A 87 3.46 1.31 7.78
CA ARG A 87 2.94 1.10 9.15
C ARG A 87 1.42 1.15 9.19
N TRP A 88 0.80 0.19 9.83
CA TRP A 88 -0.66 0.18 10.03
C TRP A 88 -1.01 -0.42 11.38
N LYS A 89 -2.27 -0.26 11.79
CA LYS A 89 -2.82 -0.84 13.01
C LYS A 89 -4.14 -1.53 12.72
N VAL A 90 -4.37 -2.69 13.31
CA VAL A 90 -5.63 -3.43 13.21
C VAL A 90 -6.19 -3.70 14.59
N ARG A 91 -7.52 -3.80 14.68
CA ARG A 91 -8.24 -4.14 15.91
C ARG A 91 -8.94 -5.46 15.67
N LEU A 92 -8.60 -6.49 16.44
CA LEU A 92 -9.29 -7.78 16.37
C LEU A 92 -10.35 -7.86 17.47
N ALA A 93 -11.56 -8.26 17.09
CA ALA A 93 -12.64 -8.55 18.01
C ALA A 93 -12.60 -10.04 18.37
N GLU A 94 -12.03 -10.39 19.52
CA GLU A 94 -11.94 -11.78 19.96
C GLU A 94 -13.33 -12.28 20.41
N HIS A 95 -13.95 -13.15 19.61
CA HIS A 95 -15.21 -13.82 19.97
C HIS A 95 -14.94 -15.00 20.91
N GLN A 96 -15.03 -14.75 22.22
CA GLN A 96 -15.30 -15.69 23.35
C GLN A 96 -14.92 -15.05 24.70
N GLY A 97 -15.55 -13.92 25.08
CA GLY A 97 -15.35 -13.32 26.42
C GLY A 97 -14.36 -12.16 26.53
N ALA A 98 -14.16 -11.44 25.42
CA ALA A 98 -13.79 -10.02 25.34
C ALA A 98 -12.38 -9.61 25.84
N ARG A 99 -11.40 -9.76 24.94
CA ARG A 99 -10.30 -8.79 24.83
C ARG A 99 -10.23 -8.28 23.39
N THR A 100 -10.33 -6.96 23.24
CA THR A 100 -9.90 -6.31 22.00
C THR A 100 -8.37 -6.29 22.01
N ALA A 101 -7.74 -6.99 21.08
CA ALA A 101 -6.31 -6.83 20.82
C ALA A 101 -6.10 -5.83 19.68
N ARG A 102 -5.17 -4.89 19.87
CA ARG A 102 -4.68 -4.01 18.81
C ARG A 102 -3.32 -4.54 18.38
N PHE A 103 -3.08 -4.60 17.08
CA PHE A 103 -1.78 -4.95 16.54
C PHE A 103 -1.23 -3.79 15.76
N ALA A 104 0.08 -3.60 15.84
CA ALA A 104 0.82 -2.63 15.05
C ALA A 104 1.85 -3.37 14.20
N TYR A 105 2.04 -2.86 12.99
CA TYR A 105 2.91 -3.46 12.00
C TYR A 105 3.89 -2.43 11.47
N LYS A 106 5.08 -2.90 11.11
CA LYS A 106 6.02 -2.21 10.26
C LYS A 106 6.43 -3.17 9.14
N ALA A 107 6.36 -2.73 7.90
CA ALA A 107 6.87 -3.48 6.78
C ALA A 107 7.79 -2.65 5.89
N GLY A 108 8.55 -3.32 5.04
CA GLY A 108 9.19 -2.66 3.93
C GLY A 108 9.62 -3.60 2.82
N PHE A 109 9.65 -3.05 1.61
CA PHE A 109 10.16 -3.74 0.43
C PHE A 109 11.69 -3.72 0.42
N ASP A 110 12.29 -4.78 -0.12
CA ASP A 110 13.70 -4.77 -0.48
C ASP A 110 13.99 -3.78 -1.62
N ALA A 111 15.27 -3.57 -1.92
CA ALA A 111 15.68 -2.64 -2.98
C ALA A 111 15.15 -3.01 -4.39
N THR A 112 14.68 -4.25 -4.57
CA THR A 112 14.13 -4.72 -5.85
C THR A 112 12.61 -4.60 -5.95
N GLY A 113 11.93 -4.31 -4.83
CA GLY A 113 10.48 -4.33 -4.73
C GLY A 113 9.84 -5.72 -4.76
N LYS A 114 10.64 -6.79 -4.77
CA LYS A 114 10.15 -8.18 -4.98
C LYS A 114 9.95 -8.95 -3.69
N THR A 115 10.54 -8.51 -2.59
CA THR A 115 10.38 -9.15 -1.28
C THR A 115 9.93 -8.10 -0.29
N ILE A 116 8.98 -8.46 0.56
CA ILE A 116 8.60 -7.65 1.71
C ILE A 116 9.06 -8.32 3.00
N THR A 117 9.50 -7.53 3.96
CA THR A 117 9.70 -7.96 5.35
C THR A 117 8.68 -7.25 6.22
N VAL A 118 7.94 -8.02 7.04
CA VAL A 118 6.88 -7.53 7.91
C VAL A 118 7.19 -7.91 9.36
N THR A 119 7.16 -6.93 10.25
CA THR A 119 7.28 -7.09 11.69
C THR A 119 5.99 -6.66 12.36
N GLY A 120 5.40 -7.51 13.20
CA GLY A 120 4.17 -7.22 13.94
C GLY A 120 4.32 -7.40 15.46
N TRP A 121 3.50 -6.69 16.24
CA TRP A 121 3.45 -6.76 17.70
C TRP A 121 2.08 -6.31 18.25
N VAL A 122 1.77 -6.69 19.50
CA VAL A 122 0.57 -6.20 20.21
C VAL A 122 0.80 -4.74 20.62
N ASP A 123 -0.08 -3.84 20.17
CA ASP A 123 -0.05 -2.42 20.45
C ASP A 123 -0.53 -2.13 21.88
N GLY A 124 0.21 -1.31 22.62
CA GLY A 124 -0.11 -0.92 23.99
C GLY A 124 0.41 -1.83 25.10
N TRP A 125 1.25 -2.81 24.77
CA TRP A 125 2.03 -3.57 25.77
C TRP A 125 3.37 -2.86 26.02
N ASP A 126 3.89 -2.93 27.25
CA ASP A 126 5.18 -2.31 27.60
C ASP A 126 6.38 -3.04 26.96
N TYR A 127 6.25 -4.35 26.72
CA TYR A 127 7.26 -5.19 26.06
C TYR A 127 6.62 -6.29 25.19
N PRO A 128 5.94 -5.94 24.08
CA PRO A 128 5.32 -6.94 23.24
C PRO A 128 6.40 -7.74 22.51
N PRO A 129 6.32 -9.07 22.51
CA PRO A 129 7.19 -9.86 21.64
C PRO A 129 6.86 -9.51 20.19
N ALA A 130 7.82 -8.90 19.49
CA ALA A 130 7.75 -8.73 18.05
C ALA A 130 8.16 -10.03 17.35
N ARG A 131 7.61 -10.28 16.17
CA ARG A 131 8.23 -11.23 15.23
C ARG A 131 8.28 -10.62 13.85
N THR A 132 9.10 -11.25 13.02
CA THR A 132 9.36 -10.80 11.66
C THR A 132 9.21 -11.99 10.74
N VAL A 133 8.50 -11.78 9.65
CA VAL A 133 8.41 -12.71 8.51
C VAL A 133 8.73 -11.96 7.23
N SER A 134 9.14 -12.70 6.22
CA SER A 134 9.37 -12.17 4.89
C SER A 134 8.78 -13.09 3.82
N GLY A 135 8.59 -12.54 2.63
CA GLY A 135 8.02 -13.29 1.53
C GLY A 135 8.10 -12.55 0.21
N PRO A 136 8.01 -13.26 -0.92
CA PRO A 136 7.94 -12.65 -2.23
C PRO A 136 6.64 -11.85 -2.41
N CYS A 137 6.70 -10.83 -3.26
CA CYS A 137 5.58 -10.02 -3.70
C CYS A 137 5.52 -9.98 -5.23
N ALA A 138 4.30 -9.98 -5.77
CA ALA A 138 4.03 -9.76 -7.17
C ALA A 138 2.93 -8.73 -7.34
N GLN A 139 3.09 -7.83 -8.31
CA GLN A 139 2.02 -6.97 -8.75
C GLN A 139 0.98 -7.82 -9.52
N LEU A 140 -0.30 -7.60 -9.24
CA LEU A 140 -1.44 -8.23 -9.91
C LEU A 140 -1.94 -7.40 -11.09
#